data_AF-A0A1H4FBA4-F1
#
_entry.id   AF-A0A1H4FBA4-F1
#
_cell.length_a   1.000
_cell.length_b   1.000
_cell.length_c   1.000
_cell.angle_alpha   90.00
_cell.angle_beta   90.00
_cell.angle_gamma   90.00
#
_symmetry.space_group_name_H-M   'P 1'
#
loop_
_entity.id
_entity.type
_entity.pdbx_description
1 polymer ?
#
loop_
_entity_poly.entity_id
_entity_poly.type
_entity_poly.pdbx_seq_one_letter_code
_entity_poly.pdbx_strand_id
1 'polypeptide(L)'
;EDYPWSSWREYITESSTDTFCSTKAVFSRIPREDLKELVCMPLEECDQILDIDTDDCKSVSDSDVKAFLLMSLRIVNPLMVQSLEKTRRNEVLRSALSIGAGIRQLSRLTGVSFGVIQKLKNDQ
;
A
#
# COMPACT_ATOMS: atom_id res chain seq x y z
N GLU A 1 -26.12 -12.40 7.14
CA GLU A 1 -27.36 -11.58 7.16
C GLU A 1 -27.40 -10.58 8.32
N ASP A 2 -26.66 -10.81 9.42
CA ASP A 2 -26.57 -9.85 10.53
C ASP A 2 -25.25 -9.09 10.56
N TYR A 3 -25.12 -8.07 9.71
CA TYR A 3 -24.03 -7.11 9.76
C TYR A 3 -24.59 -5.72 10.13
N PRO A 4 -24.69 -5.38 11.43
CA PRO A 4 -25.33 -4.16 11.89
C PRO A 4 -24.65 -2.88 11.42
N TRP A 5 -23.34 -2.96 11.14
CA TRP A 5 -22.49 -1.84 10.77
C TRP A 5 -22.19 -1.78 9.27
N SER A 6 -22.87 -2.58 8.46
CA SER A 6 -22.70 -2.58 7.02
C SER A 6 -23.84 -1.83 6.33
N SER A 7 -23.52 -1.15 5.24
CA SER A 7 -24.51 -0.54 4.36
C SER A 7 -25.34 -1.58 3.56
N TRP A 8 -25.08 -2.88 3.74
CA TRP A 8 -25.76 -3.96 3.02
C TRP A 8 -27.29 -3.92 3.19
N ARG A 9 -27.77 -3.60 4.40
CA ARG A 9 -29.21 -3.48 4.68
C ARG A 9 -29.85 -2.36 3.84
N GLU A 10 -29.12 -1.29 3.52
CA GLU A 10 -29.63 -0.18 2.72
C GLU A 10 -29.83 -0.54 1.23
N TYR A 11 -29.17 -1.60 0.76
CA TYR A 11 -29.40 -2.15 -0.58
C TYR A 11 -30.56 -3.15 -0.61
N ILE A 12 -30.90 -3.76 0.53
CA ILE A 12 -31.96 -4.77 0.62
C ILE A 12 -33.31 -4.17 0.98
N THR A 13 -33.35 -3.25 1.92
CA THR A 13 -34.57 -2.61 2.43
C THR A 13 -34.76 -1.24 1.82
N GLU A 14 -35.94 -0.97 1.23
CA GLU A 14 -36.26 0.30 0.54
C GLU A 14 -36.43 1.50 1.48
N SER A 15 -36.46 1.29 2.80
CA SER A 15 -36.91 2.30 3.75
C SER A 15 -36.15 2.28 5.09
N SER A 16 -34.83 2.41 5.06
CA SER A 16 -34.10 2.81 6.27
C SER A 16 -34.13 4.34 6.39
N THR A 17 -34.66 4.85 7.51
CA THR A 17 -34.63 6.28 7.85
C THR A 17 -33.22 6.78 8.15
N ASP A 18 -32.30 5.85 8.46
CA ASP A 18 -30.88 6.10 8.73
C ASP A 18 -30.02 5.43 7.65
N THR A 19 -29.87 6.05 6.49
CA THR A 19 -28.99 5.58 5.41
C THR A 19 -27.63 6.27 5.48
N PHE A 20 -26.54 5.48 5.48
CA PHE A 20 -25.18 5.98 5.30
C PHE A 20 -24.82 6.18 3.82
N CYS A 21 -25.46 5.43 2.91
CA CYS A 21 -25.18 5.40 1.48
C CYS A 21 -26.35 5.95 0.65
N SER A 22 -26.05 6.75 -0.37
CA SER A 22 -27.07 7.21 -1.32
C SER A 22 -27.34 6.15 -2.40
N THR A 23 -28.07 5.10 -2.04
CA THR A 23 -28.41 3.98 -2.95
C THR A 23 -29.37 4.38 -4.07
N LYS A 24 -30.19 5.43 -3.86
CA LYS A 24 -31.14 5.97 -4.85
C LYS A 24 -30.47 6.36 -6.17
N ALA A 25 -29.28 6.95 -6.12
CA ALA A 25 -28.56 7.37 -7.33
C ALA A 25 -28.10 6.18 -8.18
N VAL A 26 -27.75 5.06 -7.54
CA VAL A 26 -27.36 3.82 -8.22
C VAL A 26 -28.60 3.16 -8.83
N PHE A 27 -29.66 2.98 -8.03
CA PHE A 27 -30.90 2.35 -8.49
C PHE A 27 -31.67 3.17 -9.53
N SER A 28 -31.46 4.49 -9.59
CA SER A 28 -31.99 5.32 -10.68
C SER A 28 -31.35 5.03 -12.05
N ARG A 29 -30.15 4.43 -12.07
CA ARG A 29 -29.40 4.13 -13.31
C ARG A 29 -29.54 2.68 -13.73
N ILE A 30 -29.52 1.77 -12.77
CA ILE A 30 -29.59 0.32 -13.00
C ILE A 30 -30.60 -0.26 -12.01
N PRO A 31 -31.69 -0.88 -12.49
CA PRO A 31 -32.61 -1.61 -11.64
C PRO A 31 -31.89 -2.64 -10.79
N ARG A 32 -32.41 -2.92 -9.60
CA ARG A 32 -31.75 -3.81 -8.64
C ARG A 32 -31.61 -5.23 -9.21
N GLU A 33 -32.62 -5.69 -9.92
CA GLU A 33 -32.69 -7.01 -10.54
C GLU A 33 -31.54 -7.19 -11.54
N ASP A 34 -31.35 -6.21 -12.42
CA ASP A 34 -30.26 -6.18 -13.41
C ASP A 34 -28.88 -6.12 -12.73
N LEU A 35 -28.75 -5.33 -11.66
CA LEU A 35 -27.50 -5.26 -10.89
C LEU A 35 -27.18 -6.60 -10.22
N LYS A 36 -28.20 -7.29 -9.69
CA LYS A 36 -28.03 -8.62 -9.09
C LYS A 36 -27.60 -9.63 -10.14
N GLU A 37 -28.19 -9.59 -11.32
CA GLU A 37 -27.81 -10.46 -12.44
C GLU A 37 -26.34 -10.23 -12.82
N LEU A 38 -25.93 -8.97 -13.02
CA LEU A 38 -24.54 -8.62 -13.35
C LEU A 38 -23.51 -9.11 -12.31
N VAL A 39 -23.83 -8.98 -11.01
CA VAL A 39 -22.93 -9.42 -9.93
C VAL A 39 -22.92 -10.95 -9.77
N CYS A 40 -24.04 -11.61 -10.02
CA CYS A 40 -24.15 -13.06 -9.91
C CYS A 40 -23.64 -13.79 -11.16
N MET A 41 -23.42 -13.10 -12.29
CA MET A 41 -22.76 -13.71 -13.43
C MET A 41 -21.34 -14.12 -13.03
N PRO A 42 -20.98 -15.41 -13.18
CA PRO A 42 -19.61 -15.83 -12.99
C PRO A 42 -18.74 -15.10 -14.02
N LEU A 43 -17.74 -14.37 -13.54
CA LEU A 43 -16.67 -13.93 -14.41
C LEU A 43 -15.84 -15.17 -14.79
N GLU A 44 -15.29 -15.18 -16.00
CA GLU A 44 -14.24 -16.14 -16.34
C GLU A 44 -13.13 -16.05 -15.27
N GLU A 45 -12.50 -17.17 -14.94
CA GLU A 45 -11.39 -17.23 -13.97
C GLU A 45 -10.29 -16.26 -14.39
N CYS A 46 -10.39 -15.03 -13.91
CA CYS A 46 -9.35 -14.03 -14.03
C CYS A 46 -8.43 -14.28 -12.83
N ASP A 47 -7.40 -15.10 -13.04
CA ASP A 47 -6.33 -15.28 -12.06
C ASP A 47 -5.61 -13.96 -11.73
N GLN A 48 -5.82 -12.92 -12.53
CA GLN A 48 -5.19 -11.59 -12.44
C GLN A 48 -6.11 -10.53 -11.83
N ILE A 49 -6.73 -10.82 -10.69
CA ILE A 49 -7.46 -9.78 -9.93
C ILE A 49 -6.51 -9.22 -8.88
N LEU A 50 -6.05 -7.97 -9.11
CA LEU A 50 -5.11 -7.23 -8.27
C LEU A 50 -3.68 -7.76 -8.23
N ASP A 51 -3.22 -8.44 -9.29
CA ASP A 51 -1.79 -8.69 -9.46
C ASP A 51 -1.08 -7.35 -9.74
N ILE A 52 -0.56 -6.74 -8.68
CA ILE A 52 0.60 -5.85 -8.81
C ILE A 52 1.67 -6.72 -9.45
N ASP A 53 2.16 -6.36 -10.63
CA ASP A 53 3.28 -7.04 -11.30
C ASP A 53 4.38 -7.34 -10.26
N THR A 54 4.43 -8.59 -9.81
CA THR A 54 5.16 -8.99 -8.60
C THR A 54 6.67 -8.96 -8.79
N ASP A 55 7.13 -8.82 -10.04
CA ASP A 55 8.54 -8.66 -10.38
C ASP A 55 9.12 -7.33 -9.87
N ASP A 56 8.32 -6.26 -9.79
CA ASP A 56 8.71 -4.98 -9.17
C ASP A 56 8.50 -4.97 -7.65
N CYS A 57 7.86 -6.01 -7.12
CA CYS A 57 7.39 -6.08 -5.74
C CYS A 57 8.13 -7.11 -4.88
N LYS A 58 9.39 -7.43 -5.22
CA LYS A 58 10.31 -8.07 -4.27
C LYS A 58 10.68 -7.09 -3.15
N SER A 59 9.73 -6.91 -2.24
CA SER A 59 9.90 -6.18 -0.99
C SER A 59 11.02 -6.85 -0.19
N VAL A 60 12.20 -6.24 -0.21
CA VAL A 60 13.33 -6.64 0.64
C VAL A 60 12.89 -6.58 2.11
N SER A 61 13.12 -7.64 2.86
CA SER A 61 12.70 -7.69 4.27
C SER A 61 13.52 -6.72 5.13
N ASP A 62 13.01 -6.32 6.30
CA ASP A 62 13.77 -5.47 7.23
C ASP A 62 15.11 -6.10 7.63
N SER A 63 15.14 -7.42 7.78
CA SER A 63 16.36 -8.17 8.08
C SER A 63 17.39 -8.05 6.96
N ASP A 64 16.94 -8.13 5.70
CA ASP A 64 17.83 -8.06 4.54
C ASP A 64 18.38 -6.64 4.38
N VAL A 65 17.56 -5.61 4.59
CA VAL A 65 18.02 -4.21 4.60
C VAL A 65 19.04 -3.98 5.71
N LYS A 66 18.80 -4.50 6.92
CA LYS A 66 19.77 -4.42 8.03
C LYS A 66 21.07 -5.16 7.72
N ALA A 67 20.97 -6.36 7.16
CA ALA A 67 22.13 -7.14 6.76
C ALA A 67 22.96 -6.41 5.69
N PHE A 68 22.31 -5.79 4.70
CA PHE A 68 22.96 -4.96 3.70
C PHE A 68 23.66 -3.74 4.31
N LEU A 69 22.99 -3.01 5.20
CA LEU A 69 23.60 -1.86 5.90
C LEU A 69 24.85 -2.27 6.70
N LEU A 70 24.82 -3.44 7.33
CA LEU A 70 25.93 -3.96 8.11
C LEU A 70 27.09 -4.47 7.21
N MET A 71 26.78 -5.29 6.21
CA MET A 71 27.80 -5.96 5.39
C MET A 71 28.43 -5.01 4.36
N SER A 72 27.61 -4.23 3.65
CA SER A 72 28.07 -3.37 2.55
C SER A 72 28.57 -2.01 3.04
N LEU A 73 27.95 -1.47 4.10
CA LEU A 73 28.19 -0.09 4.54
C LEU A 73 28.80 0.00 5.95
N ARG A 74 29.01 -1.15 6.62
CA ARG A 74 29.58 -1.25 7.99
C ARG A 74 28.78 -0.47 9.05
N ILE A 75 27.47 -0.32 8.83
CA ILE A 75 26.55 0.35 9.75
C ILE A 75 25.90 -0.70 10.65
N VAL A 76 26.32 -0.73 11.92
CA VAL A 76 25.81 -1.70 12.90
C VAL A 76 24.40 -1.38 13.35
N ASN A 77 24.13 -0.10 13.61
CA ASN A 77 22.82 0.37 14.01
C ASN A 77 22.24 1.29 12.91
N PRO A 78 21.15 0.89 12.24
CA PRO A 78 20.49 1.69 11.21
C PRO A 78 20.11 3.10 11.66
N LEU A 79 19.82 3.31 12.96
CA LEU A 79 19.49 4.64 13.50
C LEU A 79 20.66 5.63 13.43
N MET A 80 21.91 5.14 13.35
CA MET A 80 23.08 6.01 13.17
C MET A 80 23.07 6.71 11.81
N VAL A 81 22.31 6.21 10.83
CA VAL A 81 22.18 6.86 9.53
C VAL A 81 21.63 8.28 9.66
N GLN A 82 20.77 8.54 10.64
CA GLN A 82 20.22 9.88 10.89
C GLN A 82 21.29 10.90 11.31
N SER A 83 22.34 10.47 12.02
CA SER A 83 23.41 11.33 12.52
C SER A 83 24.60 11.46 11.56
N LEU A 84 24.61 10.74 10.44
CA LEU A 84 25.63 10.88 9.41
C LEU A 84 25.56 12.25 8.72
N GLU A 85 26.70 12.70 8.21
CA GLU A 85 26.77 13.88 7.33
C GLU A 85 25.82 13.70 6.14
N LYS A 86 25.20 14.80 5.69
CA LYS A 86 24.17 14.80 4.64
C LYS A 86 24.59 14.05 3.37
N THR A 87 25.82 14.26 2.92
CA THR A 87 26.41 13.58 1.75
C THR A 87 26.43 12.07 1.95
N ARG A 88 27.07 11.62 3.02
CA ARG A 88 27.20 10.20 3.36
C ARG A 88 25.86 9.51 3.65
N ARG A 89 24.97 10.19 4.36
CA ARG A 89 23.60 9.70 4.60
C ARG A 89 22.85 9.47 3.30
N ASN A 90 22.94 10.42 2.37
CA ASN A 90 22.24 10.32 1.09
C ASN A 90 22.81 9.17 0.23
N GLU A 91 24.12 8.94 0.25
CA GLU A 91 24.74 7.76 -0.39
C GLU A 91 24.19 6.45 0.19
N VAL A 92 24.19 6.31 1.52
CA VAL A 92 23.68 5.12 2.21
C VAL A 92 22.22 4.84 1.84
N LEU A 93 21.37 5.87 1.84
CA LEU A 93 19.96 5.74 1.51
C LEU A 93 19.74 5.37 0.04
N ARG A 94 20.51 5.95 -0.89
CA ARG A 94 20.45 5.57 -2.33
C ARG A 94 20.89 4.12 -2.56
N SER A 95 21.96 3.69 -1.89
CA SER A 95 22.40 2.30 -1.97
C SER A 95 21.32 1.35 -1.45
N ALA A 96 20.64 1.70 -0.36
CA ALA A 96 19.54 0.88 0.17
C ALA A 96 18.29 0.91 -0.75
N LEU A 97 17.97 2.03 -1.39
CA LEU A 97 16.92 2.11 -2.40
C LEU A 97 17.24 1.24 -3.63
N SER A 98 18.51 1.19 -4.05
CA SER A 98 18.95 0.43 -5.23
C SER A 98 18.79 -1.09 -5.09
N ILE A 99 18.77 -1.61 -3.86
CA ILE A 99 18.50 -3.04 -3.62
C ILE A 99 16.99 -3.35 -3.51
N GLY A 100 16.11 -2.34 -3.62
CA GLY A 100 14.66 -2.51 -3.53
C GLY A 100 14.06 -2.21 -2.15
N ALA A 101 14.78 -1.54 -1.24
CA ALA A 101 14.20 -1.15 0.04
C ALA A 101 13.11 -0.08 -0.12
N GLY A 102 12.01 -0.22 0.61
CA GLY A 102 10.91 0.74 0.54
C GLY A 102 11.20 2.07 1.25
N ILE A 103 10.62 3.18 0.78
CA ILE A 103 10.80 4.52 1.41
C ILE A 103 10.35 4.50 2.88
N ARG A 104 9.18 3.93 3.16
CA ARG A 104 8.63 3.82 4.53
C ARG A 104 9.49 2.90 5.41
N GLN A 105 10.00 1.82 4.80
CA GLN A 105 10.87 0.87 5.47
C GLN A 105 12.15 1.55 5.93
N LEU A 106 12.83 2.28 5.03
CA LEU A 106 14.02 3.06 5.35
C LEU A 106 13.72 4.14 6.38
N SER A 107 12.59 4.83 6.29
CA SER A 107 12.23 5.86 7.27
C SER A 107 12.11 5.29 8.68
N ARG A 108 11.46 4.14 8.85
CA ARG A 108 11.32 3.45 10.13
C ARG A 108 12.65 2.90 10.65
N LEU A 109 13.49 2.32 9.79
CA LEU A 109 14.75 1.72 10.20
C LEU A 109 15.82 2.76 10.55
N THR A 110 15.91 3.83 9.75
CA THR A 110 17.01 4.81 9.83
C THR A 110 16.67 6.05 10.65
N GLY A 111 15.39 6.29 10.94
CA GLY A 111 14.93 7.52 11.60
C GLY A 111 14.92 8.75 10.68
N VAL A 112 15.30 8.61 9.41
CA VAL A 112 15.26 9.70 8.42
C VAL A 112 13.82 9.92 7.95
N SER A 113 13.40 11.17 7.80
CA SER A 113 12.04 11.51 7.41
C SER A 113 11.71 11.03 5.99
N PHE A 114 10.44 10.62 5.79
CA PHE A 114 9.93 10.14 4.51
C PHE A 114 10.24 11.10 3.35
N GLY A 115 10.00 12.41 3.53
CA GLY A 115 10.22 13.40 2.49
C GLY A 115 11.67 13.51 2.02
N VAL A 116 12.64 13.31 2.91
CA VAL A 116 14.07 13.31 2.54
C VAL A 116 14.39 12.10 1.67
N ILE A 117 13.89 10.92 2.03
CA ILE A 117 14.13 9.68 1.29
C ILE A 117 13.39 9.71 -0.06
N GLN A 118 12.16 10.22 -0.09
CA GLN A 118 11.38 10.37 -1.31
C GLN A 118 12.05 11.30 -2.31
N LYS A 119 12.61 12.43 -1.84
CA LYS A 119 13.38 13.33 -2.70
C LYS A 119 14.59 12.62 -3.33
N LEU A 120 15.31 11.83 -2.54
CA LEU A 120 16.46 11.06 -3.04
C LEU A 120 16.09 10.01 -4.10
N LYS A 121 14.91 9.39 -3.97
CA LYS A 121 14.39 8.43 -4.97
C LYS A 121 14.05 9.12 -6.29
N ASN A 122 13.49 10.33 -6.24
CA ASN A 122 13.10 11.08 -7.43
C ASN A 122 14.28 11.78 -8.12
N ASP A 123 15.36 12.06 -7.39
CA ASP A 123 16.60 12.64 -7.90
C ASP A 123 17.55 11.57 -8.53
N GLN A 124 17.10 10.32 -8.66
CA GLN A 124 17.85 9.17 -9.19
C GLN A 124 17.34 8.79 -10.58
#